data_AF-A0A947XSR0-F1
#
_entry.id   AF-A0A947XSR0-F1
#
_cell.length_a   1.000
_cell.length_b   1.000
_cell.length_c   1.000
_cell.angle_alpha   90.00
_cell.angle_beta   90.00
_cell.angle_gamma   90.00
#
_symmetry.space_group_name_H-M   'P 1'
#
loop_
_entity.id
_entity.type
_entity.pdbx_description
1 polymer ?
#
loop_
_entity_poly.entity_id
_entity_poly.type
_entity_poly.pdbx_seq_one_letter_code
_entity_poly.pdbx_strand_id
1 'polypeptide(L)'
;MSTAEPIASAQKKVLVAGNQQSGWWPVTGEQTEPVRVMLLNFEIQFDGSGYLLCYSSEGALLYGDSWHVSENEARQAALEEFGVQPNEWRHA
;
A
#
# COMPACT_ATOMS: atom_id res chain seq x y z
N MET A 1 -5.97 16.11 -11.83
CA MET A 1 -5.63 14.77 -11.33
C MET A 1 -4.42 14.34 -12.14
N SER A 2 -3.24 14.23 -11.52
CA SER A 2 -2.01 13.88 -12.25
C SER A 2 -2.17 12.46 -12.78
N THR A 3 -2.04 12.29 -14.10
CA THR A 3 -2.11 11.02 -14.82
C THR A 3 -0.73 10.36 -14.84
N ALA A 4 -0.11 10.19 -13.68
CA ALA A 4 1.11 9.41 -13.59
C ALA A 4 0.70 7.94 -13.72
N GLU A 5 1.05 7.31 -14.84
CA GLU A 5 0.81 5.87 -15.00
C GLU A 5 1.65 5.12 -13.96
N PRO A 6 1.07 4.12 -13.27
CA PRO A 6 1.82 3.33 -12.31
C PRO A 6 2.90 2.54 -13.06
N ILE A 7 4.14 2.61 -12.58
CA ILE A 7 5.26 1.83 -13.14
C ILE A 7 5.25 0.37 -12.65
N ALA A 8 4.60 0.14 -11.51
CA ALA A 8 4.39 -1.18 -10.94
C ALA A 8 3.08 -1.20 -10.15
N SER A 9 2.40 -2.35 -10.16
CA SER A 9 1.18 -2.58 -9.40
C SER A 9 1.18 -3.96 -8.73
N ALA A 10 0.51 -4.06 -7.60
CA ALA A 10 0.30 -5.33 -6.90
C ALA A 10 -1.07 -5.34 -6.23
N GLN A 11 -1.56 -6.54 -5.91
CA GLN A 11 -2.76 -6.71 -5.10
C GLN A 11 -2.48 -7.70 -3.99
N LYS A 12 -2.86 -7.35 -2.76
CA LYS A 12 -2.63 -8.22 -1.60
C LYS A 12 -3.74 -8.11 -0.58
N LYS A 13 -4.08 -9.26 0.02
CA LYS A 13 -4.92 -9.31 1.21
C LYS A 13 -4.08 -8.97 2.44
N VAL A 14 -4.46 -7.92 3.16
CA VAL A 14 -3.77 -7.43 4.35
C VAL A 14 -4.73 -7.53 5.54
N LEU A 15 -4.21 -7.96 6.70
CA LEU A 15 -4.93 -7.84 7.97
C LEU A 15 -4.78 -6.40 8.47
N VAL A 16 -5.91 -5.71 8.62
CA VAL A 16 -5.96 -4.35 9.12
C VAL A 16 -6.81 -4.26 10.36
N ALA A 17 -6.40 -3.40 11.28
CA ALA A 17 -7.19 -2.99 12.44
C ALA A 17 -7.50 -1.49 12.36
N GLY A 18 -8.58 -1.05 13.02
CA GLY A 18 -9.04 0.34 12.96
C GLY A 18 -9.73 0.68 11.63
N ASN A 19 -9.97 1.97 11.36
CA ASN A 19 -10.63 2.46 10.14
C ASN A 19 -10.04 3.83 9.73
N GLN A 20 -10.43 4.36 8.56
CA GLN A 20 -9.88 5.63 8.08
C GLN A 20 -10.11 6.82 9.04
N GLN A 21 -11.18 6.81 9.84
CA GLN A 21 -11.51 7.89 10.78
C GLN A 21 -10.70 7.82 12.07
N SER A 22 -10.43 6.62 12.60
CA SER A 22 -9.65 6.41 13.82
C SER A 22 -8.15 6.24 13.57
N GLY A 23 -7.74 6.15 12.31
CA GLY A 23 -6.47 5.58 11.92
C GLY A 23 -6.57 4.05 11.81
N TRP A 24 -5.71 3.49 10.97
CA TRP A 24 -5.57 2.05 10.77
C TRP A 24 -4.09 1.69 10.83
N TRP A 25 -3.82 0.46 11.21
CA TRP A 25 -2.45 -0.05 11.30
C TRP A 25 -2.41 -1.50 10.82
N PRO A 26 -1.27 -1.91 10.24
CA PRO A 26 -0.99 -3.32 10.02
C PRO A 26 -1.06 -4.07 11.34
N VAL A 27 -1.66 -5.26 11.32
CA VAL A 27 -1.74 -6.09 12.53
C VAL A 27 -0.40 -6.76 12.79
N THR A 28 0.35 -6.24 13.76
CA THR A 28 1.58 -6.84 14.27
C THR A 28 1.40 -7.25 15.75
N GLY A 29 0.87 -8.43 16.02
CA GLY A 29 0.75 -8.98 17.39
C GLY A 29 -0.69 -9.13 17.91
N GLU A 30 -0.87 -9.15 19.24
CA GLU A 30 -2.19 -9.27 19.88
C GLU A 30 -3.01 -7.99 19.67
N GLN A 31 -4.20 -8.15 19.09
CA GLN A 31 -5.10 -7.06 18.73
C GLN A 31 -6.31 -7.02 19.67
N THR A 32 -6.56 -5.86 20.27
CA THR A 32 -7.78 -5.56 21.04
C THR A 32 -8.90 -5.02 20.15
N GLU A 33 -8.57 -4.51 18.96
CA GLU A 33 -9.52 -3.94 18.00
C GLU A 33 -9.99 -5.01 16.99
N PRO A 34 -11.20 -4.87 16.41
CA PRO A 34 -11.71 -5.80 15.41
C PRO A 34 -10.81 -5.79 14.17
N VAL A 35 -10.15 -6.92 13.93
CA VAL A 35 -9.29 -7.14 12.78
C VAL A 35 -10.14 -7.61 11.59
N ARG A 36 -9.88 -7.05 10.41
CA ARG A 36 -10.50 -7.50 9.15
C ARG A 36 -9.44 -7.75 8.09
N VAL A 37 -9.73 -8.71 7.22
CA VAL A 37 -8.93 -8.93 6.01
C VAL A 37 -9.48 -8.03 4.91
N MET A 38 -8.63 -7.19 4.33
CA MET A 38 -8.98 -6.32 3.21
C MET A 38 -8.06 -6.58 2.02
N LEU A 39 -8.63 -6.55 0.81
CA LEU A 39 -7.84 -6.54 -0.42
C LEU A 39 -7.41 -5.10 -0.69
N LEU A 40 -6.09 -4.88 -0.73
CA LEU A 40 -5.49 -3.61 -1.11
C LEU A 40 -4.86 -3.72 -2.50
N ASN A 41 -5.10 -2.70 -3.30
CA ASN A 41 -4.38 -2.40 -4.52
C ASN A 41 -3.20 -1.52 -4.16
N PHE A 42 -2.03 -1.86 -4.68
CA PHE A 42 -0.79 -1.10 -4.52
C PHE A 42 -0.34 -0.63 -5.89
N GLU A 43 0.13 0.60 -5.95
CA GLU A 43 0.68 1.24 -7.14
C GLU A 43 1.94 1.98 -6.75
N ILE A 44 2.99 1.83 -7.56
CA ILE A 44 4.15 2.72 -7.50
C ILE A 44 4.06 3.64 -8.70
N GLN A 45 4.08 4.94 -8.45
CA GLN A 45 4.05 5.98 -9.46
C GLN A 45 5.38 6.75 -9.44
N PHE A 46 5.84 7.21 -10.59
CA PHE A 46 7.03 8.05 -10.70
C PHE A 46 6.65 9.43 -11.22
N ASP A 47 6.95 10.48 -10.45
CA ASP A 47 6.59 11.87 -10.78
C ASP A 47 7.81 12.70 -11.25
N GLY A 48 8.85 12.03 -11.76
CA GLY A 48 10.08 12.70 -12.22
C GLY A 48 11.05 13.12 -11.12
N SER A 49 10.59 13.25 -9.87
CA SER A 49 11.40 13.66 -8.72
C SER A 49 11.55 12.59 -7.63
N GLY A 50 10.75 11.52 -7.70
CA GLY A 50 10.72 10.44 -6.71
C GLY A 50 9.61 9.45 -7.01
N TYR A 51 9.44 8.51 -6.09
CA TYR A 51 8.49 7.40 -6.22
C TYR A 51 7.42 7.50 -5.15
N LEU A 52 6.17 7.45 -5.57
CA LEU A 52 5.02 7.45 -4.68
C LEU A 52 4.46 6.03 -4.60
N LEU A 53 4.45 5.44 -3.40
CA LEU A 53 3.72 4.21 -3.12
C LEU A 53 2.30 4.60 -2.73
N CYS A 54 1.33 4.29 -3.58
CA CYS A 54 -0.08 4.46 -3.29
C CYS A 54 -0.70 3.12 -2.94
N TYR A 55 -1.62 3.10 -1.99
CA TYR A 55 -2.44 1.93 -1.74
C TYR A 55 -3.89 2.31 -1.44
N SER A 56 -4.81 1.46 -1.89
CA SER A 56 -6.24 1.67 -1.67
C SER A 56 -7.01 0.36 -1.65
N SER A 57 -8.10 0.35 -0.90
CA SER A 57 -9.08 -0.74 -0.93
C SER A 57 -10.18 -0.46 -1.93
N GLU A 58 -10.89 -1.53 -2.31
CA GLU A 58 -12.10 -1.41 -3.11
C GLU A 58 -13.12 -0.46 -2.43
N GLY A 59 -13.66 0.47 -3.21
CA GLY A 59 -14.57 1.51 -2.69
C GLY A 59 -13.90 2.60 -1.86
N ALA A 60 -12.56 2.68 -1.84
CA ALA A 60 -11.78 3.70 -1.13
C ALA A 60 -12.08 3.82 0.38
N LEU A 61 -12.46 2.71 1.02
CA LEU A 61 -12.70 2.65 2.48
C LEU A 61 -11.42 2.88 3.30
N LEU A 62 -10.29 2.57 2.68
CA LEU A 62 -8.93 2.75 3.19
C LEU A 62 -8.07 3.14 2.00
N TYR A 63 -7.32 4.21 2.16
CA TYR A 63 -6.34 4.66 1.19
C TYR A 63 -5.24 5.47 1.88
N GLY A 64 -4.08 5.51 1.25
CA GLY A 64 -2.95 6.31 1.68
C GLY A 64 -1.81 6.21 0.68
N ASP A 65 -0.79 7.02 0.94
CA ASP A 65 0.39 7.08 0.12
C ASP A 65 1.62 7.42 0.95
N SER A 66 2.80 7.03 0.45
CA SER A 66 4.08 7.39 1.03
C SER A 66 5.11 7.69 -0.05
N TRP A 67 5.98 8.66 0.21
CA TRP A 67 7.00 9.15 -0.72
C TRP A 67 8.35 8.50 -0.46
N HIS A 68 9.03 8.08 -1.52
CA HIS A 68 10.31 7.35 -1.49
C HIS A 68 11.29 7.91 -2.52
N VAL A 69 12.59 7.77 -2.23
CA VAL A 69 13.65 8.27 -3.12
C VAL A 69 13.86 7.33 -4.30
N SER A 70 13.61 6.03 -4.12
CA SER A 70 13.74 5.02 -5.17
C SER A 70 12.56 4.05 -5.23
N GLU A 71 12.37 3.41 -6.40
CA GLU A 71 11.38 2.33 -6.56
C GLU A 71 11.64 1.19 -5.58
N ASN A 72 12.91 0.87 -5.32
CA ASN A 72 13.28 -0.21 -4.40
C ASN A 72 12.90 0.12 -2.96
N GLU A 73 13.05 1.38 -2.53
CA GLU A 73 12.56 1.84 -1.22
C GLU A 73 11.04 1.72 -1.12
N ALA A 74 10.30 2.14 -2.16
CA ALA A 74 8.85 2.00 -2.20
C ALA A 74 8.41 0.52 -2.10
N ARG A 75 9.10 -0.39 -2.79
CA ARG A 75 8.85 -1.84 -2.69
C ARG A 75 9.20 -2.39 -1.31
N GLN A 76 10.30 -1.93 -0.72
CA GLN A 76 10.72 -2.34 0.62
C GLN A 76 9.71 -1.89 1.68
N ALA A 77 9.21 -0.65 1.61
CA ALA A 77 8.15 -0.16 2.48
C ALA A 77 6.87 -1.01 2.34
N ALA A 78 6.47 -1.34 1.12
CA ALA A 78 5.30 -2.21 0.89
C ALA A 78 5.50 -3.64 1.43
N LEU A 79 6.73 -4.16 1.39
CA LEU A 79 7.08 -5.44 2.00
C LEU A 79 7.03 -5.38 3.52
N GLU A 80 7.60 -4.35 4.13
CA GLU A 80 7.68 -4.19 5.58
C GLU A 80 6.32 -3.91 6.22
N GLU A 81 5.53 -3.03 5.60
CA GLU A 81 4.26 -2.57 6.15
C GLU A 81 3.09 -3.51 5.81
N PHE A 82 3.10 -4.10 4.61
CA PHE A 82 1.96 -4.86 4.08
C PHE A 82 2.31 -6.29 3.67
N GLY A 83 3.59 -6.66 3.71
CA GLY A 83 4.04 -7.99 3.32
C GLY A 83 4.06 -8.23 1.81
N VAL A 84 3.96 -7.18 0.98
CA VAL A 84 3.96 -7.32 -0.49
C VAL A 84 5.33 -7.81 -0.95
N GLN A 85 5.37 -9.03 -1.45
CA GLN A 85 6.57 -9.70 -1.90
C GLN A 85 7.06 -9.12 -3.23
N PRO A 86 8.38 -9.12 -3.48
CA PRO A 86 8.93 -8.63 -4.75
C PRO A 86 8.34 -9.28 -6.01
N ASN A 87 7.91 -10.54 -5.92
CA ASN A 87 7.31 -11.29 -7.03
C ASN A 87 5.80 -11.07 -7.22
N GLU A 88 5.13 -10.35 -6.31
CA GLU A 88 3.72 -9.97 -6.45
C GLU A 88 3.53 -8.74 -7.34
N TRP A 89 4.61 -7.97 -7.58
CA TRP A 89 4.60 -6.80 -8.43
C TRP A 89 4.53 -7.15 -9.91
N ARG A 90 3.63 -6.49 -10.63
CA ARG A 90 3.53 -6.49 -12.08
C ARG A 90 3.95 -5.13 -12.58
N HIS A 91 4.98 -5.11 -13.42
CA HIS A 91 5.36 -3.90 -14.15
C HIS A 91 4.29 -3.60 -15.20
N ALA A 92 3.96 -2.32 -15.35
CA ALA A 92 3.12 -1.84 -16.44
C ALA A 92 3.91 -1.79 -17.75
#